data_AF-A0A6A5H3S1-F1
#
_entry.id   AF-A0A6A5H3S1-F1
#
_cell.length_a   1.000
_cell.length_b   1.000
_cell.length_c   1.000
_cell.angle_alpha   90.00
_cell.angle_beta   90.00
_cell.angle_gamma   90.00
#
_symmetry.space_group_name_H-M   'P 1'
#
loop_
_entity.id
_entity.type
_entity.pdbx_description
1 polymer ?
#
loop_
_entity_poly.entity_id
_entity_poly.type
_entity_poly.pdbx_seq_one_letter_code
_entity_poly.pdbx_strand_id
1 'polypeptide(L)'
;MNMSNIFAQQKNIDDLSEIEDTVNRLDSMLNKEKSQLDYIDEEMDYIMKRNGSSKKKRKDRKTPKFWIEPIPVVVFACNRPESVRVHLEKLIKLRPSKYRFPITVSQDCDNTQVTYQIKKFGNQVEYVKHSPGIDANISIPAKFEKFRLYYYISRHYKLALRHIFSKHNYSTVIITEGLGWMMTRRTWNELEPTWPDGFWDEYMREPAQRKGRQCIRPEISRTAMMKYGRFGVSKGQFLRSHISKIKLNEAFIDFSTLDLDYLLPEPFKKSMEEEVEKALLIDIASITSDTWKPEKEHVKMKIMYTGRNDFIEIAKAIGLMSDFKIGVPRTAYDGIVTCVYNNTRIFLVPDRSKVLKYDPSW
;
A
#
# COMPACT_ATOMS: atom_id res chain seq x y z
N MET A 1 34.34 -21.31 44.88
CA MET A 1 33.17 -21.20 43.97
C MET A 1 32.59 -19.81 44.12
N ASN A 2 32.36 -19.10 43.01
CA ASN A 2 32.18 -17.65 42.97
C ASN A 2 30.73 -17.25 43.30
N MET A 3 30.51 -16.49 44.40
CA MET A 3 29.19 -16.03 44.85
C MET A 3 28.41 -15.26 43.77
N SER A 4 29.09 -14.54 42.88
CA SER A 4 28.51 -13.78 41.78
C SER A 4 27.73 -14.62 40.76
N ASN A 5 28.14 -15.88 40.54
CA ASN A 5 27.41 -16.79 39.64
C ASN A 5 26.11 -17.30 40.26
N ILE A 6 26.06 -17.43 41.59
CA ILE A 6 24.87 -17.90 42.32
C ILE A 6 23.79 -16.80 42.30
N PHE A 7 24.16 -15.54 42.52
CA PHE A 7 23.22 -14.42 42.44
C PHE A 7 22.66 -14.20 41.01
N ALA A 8 23.48 -14.42 39.98
CA ALA A 8 23.02 -14.32 38.59
C ALA A 8 22.09 -15.48 38.19
N GLN A 9 22.35 -16.70 38.70
CA GLN A 9 21.44 -17.83 38.51
C GLN A 9 20.12 -17.64 39.25
N GLN A 10 20.16 -17.17 40.50
CA GLN A 10 18.95 -16.93 41.29
C GLN A 10 18.06 -15.86 40.64
N LYS A 11 18.66 -14.75 40.18
CA LYS A 11 17.93 -13.69 39.49
C LYS A 11 17.27 -14.16 38.19
N ASN A 12 17.94 -15.00 37.40
CA ASN A 12 17.35 -15.60 36.20
C ASN A 12 16.18 -16.54 36.51
N ILE A 13 16.23 -17.27 37.63
CA ILE A 13 15.15 -18.15 38.07
C ILE A 13 13.94 -17.32 38.54
N ASP A 14 14.19 -16.24 39.27
CA ASP A 14 13.14 -15.32 39.74
C ASP A 14 12.46 -14.60 38.54
N ASP A 15 13.24 -14.15 37.55
CA ASP A 15 12.73 -13.54 36.30
C ASP A 15 11.90 -14.54 35.46
N LEU A 16 12.30 -15.82 35.42
CA LEU A 16 11.56 -16.89 34.74
C LEU A 16 10.22 -17.20 35.44
N SER A 17 10.22 -17.23 36.78
CA SER A 17 9.01 -17.42 37.58
C SER A 17 7.99 -16.29 37.35
N GLU A 18 8.46 -15.04 37.29
CA GLU A 18 7.58 -13.88 37.09
C GLU A 18 6.96 -13.86 35.67
N ILE A 19 7.71 -14.35 34.67
CA ILE A 19 7.20 -14.54 33.30
C ILE A 19 6.14 -15.65 33.27
N GLU A 20 6.38 -16.78 33.92
CA GLU A 20 5.44 -17.90 33.98
C GLU A 20 4.12 -17.49 34.66
N ASP A 21 4.20 -16.76 35.77
CA ASP A 21 3.03 -16.19 36.44
C ASP A 21 2.25 -15.22 35.56
N THR A 22 2.96 -14.40 34.78
CA THR A 22 2.35 -13.48 33.82
C THR A 22 1.63 -14.22 32.70
N VAL A 23 2.23 -15.29 32.16
CA VAL A 23 1.61 -16.14 31.13
C VAL A 23 0.35 -16.81 31.67
N ASN A 24 0.42 -17.40 32.87
CA ASN A 24 -0.73 -18.04 33.52
C ASN A 24 -1.88 -17.04 33.76
N ARG A 25 -1.55 -15.81 34.15
CA ARG A 25 -2.53 -14.73 34.30
C ARG A 25 -3.17 -14.33 32.97
N LEU A 26 -2.38 -14.22 31.91
CA LEU A 26 -2.89 -13.91 30.56
C LEU A 26 -3.79 -15.02 30.01
N ASP A 27 -3.43 -16.28 30.22
CA ASP A 27 -4.27 -17.43 29.83
C ASP A 27 -5.60 -17.45 30.60
N SER A 28 -5.56 -17.12 31.89
CA SER A 28 -6.79 -16.95 32.69
C SER A 28 -7.67 -15.83 32.14
N MET A 29 -7.09 -14.68 31.78
CA MET A 29 -7.83 -13.56 31.18
C MET A 29 -8.42 -13.94 29.82
N LEU A 30 -7.65 -14.63 28.97
CA LEU A 30 -8.10 -15.10 27.66
C LEU A 30 -9.26 -16.09 27.77
N ASN A 31 -9.19 -17.02 28.72
CA ASN A 31 -10.27 -17.99 28.96
C ASN A 31 -11.53 -17.31 29.50
N LYS A 32 -11.38 -16.25 30.31
CA LYS A 32 -12.50 -15.44 30.77
C LYS A 32 -13.17 -14.67 29.64
N GLU A 33 -12.40 -14.06 28.74
CA GLU A 33 -12.92 -13.38 27.55
C GLU A 33 -13.62 -14.36 26.58
N LYS A 34 -13.05 -15.54 26.35
CA LYS A 34 -13.72 -16.61 25.57
C LYS A 34 -15.07 -17.00 26.18
N SER A 35 -15.11 -17.20 27.49
CA SER A 35 -16.35 -17.55 28.20
C SER A 35 -17.40 -16.43 28.09
N GLN A 36 -16.97 -15.16 28.10
CA GLN A 36 -17.88 -14.03 27.87
C GLN A 36 -18.41 -13.98 26.43
N LEU A 37 -17.59 -14.33 25.44
CA LEU A 37 -18.04 -14.43 24.05
C LEU A 37 -19.03 -15.57 23.85
N ASP A 38 -18.79 -16.74 24.44
CA ASP A 38 -19.70 -17.87 24.39
C ASP A 38 -21.06 -17.53 25.02
N TYR A 39 -21.04 -16.81 26.15
CA TYR A 39 -22.26 -16.31 26.81
C TYR A 39 -23.04 -15.32 25.92
N ILE A 40 -22.35 -14.38 25.26
CA ILE A 40 -22.97 -13.43 24.33
C ILE A 40 -23.59 -14.16 23.14
N ASP A 41 -22.92 -15.16 22.58
CA ASP A 41 -23.44 -15.97 21.48
C ASP A 41 -24.71 -16.75 21.89
N GLU A 42 -24.73 -17.33 23.10
CA GLU A 42 -25.92 -17.99 23.65
C GLU A 42 -27.08 -17.02 23.89
N GLU A 43 -26.80 -15.82 24.41
CA GLU A 43 -27.80 -14.79 24.66
C GLU A 43 -28.37 -14.24 23.34
N MET A 44 -27.52 -14.07 22.31
CA MET A 44 -27.97 -13.75 20.95
C MET A 44 -28.87 -14.84 20.37
N ASP A 45 -28.52 -16.12 20.53
CA ASP A 45 -29.33 -17.25 20.10
C ASP A 45 -30.70 -17.30 20.81
N TYR A 46 -30.74 -16.95 22.11
CA TYR A 46 -31.97 -16.85 22.88
C TYR A 46 -32.86 -15.70 22.39
N ILE A 47 -32.28 -14.51 22.11
CA ILE A 47 -33.00 -13.36 21.56
C ILE A 47 -33.55 -13.69 20.16
N MET A 48 -32.77 -14.36 19.30
CA MET A 48 -33.24 -14.77 17.97
C MET A 48 -34.40 -15.76 18.01
N LYS A 49 -34.40 -16.70 18.97
CA LYS A 49 -35.51 -17.63 19.22
C LYS A 49 -36.75 -16.90 19.74
N ARG A 50 -36.58 -15.94 20.65
CA ARG A 50 -37.69 -15.15 21.23
C ARG A 50 -38.40 -14.28 20.19
N ASN A 51 -37.68 -13.79 19.19
CA ASN A 51 -38.22 -12.95 18.11
C ASN A 51 -38.88 -13.75 16.95
N GLY A 52 -39.18 -15.04 17.14
CA GLY A 52 -40.03 -15.80 16.21
C GLY A 52 -39.45 -16.06 14.81
N SER A 53 -38.13 -15.91 14.63
CA SER A 53 -37.48 -16.22 13.36
C SER A 53 -37.25 -17.74 13.21
N SER A 54 -38.22 -18.39 12.56
CA SER A 54 -38.18 -19.82 12.24
C SER A 54 -36.91 -20.20 11.48
N LYS A 55 -36.34 -21.37 11.82
CA LYS A 55 -35.18 -22.02 11.19
C LYS A 55 -35.26 -22.02 9.65
N LYS A 56 -34.77 -20.97 8.99
CA LYS A 56 -34.23 -21.11 7.63
C LYS A 56 -32.93 -21.90 7.77
N LYS A 57 -32.86 -23.02 7.05
CA LYS A 57 -31.66 -23.85 6.86
C LYS A 57 -30.41 -22.96 6.86
N ARG A 58 -29.36 -23.35 7.61
CA ARG A 58 -27.97 -22.83 7.51
C ARG A 58 -27.49 -23.01 6.06
N LYS A 59 -27.95 -22.16 5.15
CA LYS A 59 -27.46 -21.98 3.80
C LYS A 59 -26.76 -20.63 3.82
N ASP A 60 -25.44 -20.70 3.73
CA ASP A 60 -24.52 -19.57 3.70
C ASP A 60 -24.72 -18.59 4.86
N ARG A 61 -23.97 -18.78 5.96
CA ARG A 61 -23.49 -17.60 6.70
C ARG A 61 -22.71 -16.79 5.67
N LYS A 62 -23.37 -15.83 5.01
CA LYS A 62 -22.71 -14.86 4.15
C LYS A 62 -21.57 -14.31 5.00
N THR A 63 -20.34 -14.59 4.58
CA THR A 63 -19.14 -13.93 5.11
C THR A 63 -19.46 -12.46 5.29
N PRO A 64 -19.10 -11.83 6.42
CA PRO A 64 -19.42 -10.43 6.65
C PRO A 64 -19.00 -9.62 5.41
N LYS A 65 -19.93 -8.82 4.85
CA LYS A 65 -19.63 -7.91 3.72
C LYS A 65 -18.58 -6.85 4.09
N PHE A 66 -18.18 -6.77 5.36
CA PHE A 66 -17.29 -5.78 5.90
C PHE A 66 -16.05 -6.44 6.50
N TRP A 67 -14.88 -5.89 6.19
CA TRP A 67 -13.62 -6.31 6.80
C TRP A 67 -13.67 -6.08 8.31
N ILE A 68 -13.48 -7.12 9.13
CA ILE A 68 -13.66 -7.02 10.59
C ILE A 68 -12.35 -6.82 11.36
N GLU A 69 -11.21 -7.14 10.75
CA GLU A 69 -9.92 -7.00 11.42
C GLU A 69 -9.41 -5.55 11.37
N PRO A 70 -8.63 -5.09 12.36
CA PRO A 70 -7.91 -3.83 12.26
C PRO A 70 -6.98 -3.80 11.05
N ILE A 71 -6.86 -2.63 10.43
CA ILE A 71 -5.92 -2.39 9.32
C ILE A 71 -4.87 -1.37 9.81
N PRO A 72 -3.71 -1.81 10.32
CA PRO A 72 -2.66 -0.90 10.75
C PRO A 72 -2.19 0.01 9.62
N VAL A 73 -1.86 1.24 9.98
CA VAL A 73 -1.24 2.24 9.11
C VAL A 73 0.22 2.38 9.54
N VAL A 74 1.15 2.03 8.66
CA VAL A 74 2.58 2.19 8.88
C VAL A 74 3.06 3.50 8.27
N VAL A 75 3.80 4.25 9.08
CA VAL A 75 4.53 5.45 8.68
C VAL A 75 6.02 5.20 8.84
N PHE A 76 6.77 5.36 7.76
CA PHE A 76 8.22 5.25 7.71
C PHE A 76 8.87 6.62 7.94
N ALA A 77 9.72 6.71 8.96
CA ALA A 77 10.45 7.91 9.32
C ALA A 77 11.97 7.68 9.33
N CYS A 78 12.74 8.74 9.08
CA CYS A 78 14.19 8.72 9.17
C CYS A 78 14.72 10.03 9.76
N ASN A 79 14.83 11.10 8.96
CA ASN A 79 15.53 12.32 9.35
C ASN A 79 14.77 13.63 9.05
N ARG A 80 13.45 13.57 8.88
CA ARG A 80 12.60 14.73 8.56
C ARG A 80 11.55 14.99 9.66
N PRO A 81 11.90 15.71 10.74
CA PRO A 81 11.02 15.88 11.90
C PRO A 81 9.71 16.59 11.55
N GLU A 82 9.77 17.65 10.74
CA GLU A 82 8.58 18.40 10.37
C GLU A 82 7.66 17.62 9.42
N SER A 83 8.26 16.81 8.52
CA SER A 83 7.48 15.98 7.61
C SER A 83 6.69 14.90 8.36
N VAL A 84 7.31 14.22 9.34
CA VAL A 84 6.60 13.20 10.13
C VAL A 84 5.52 13.83 10.99
N ARG A 85 5.78 14.99 11.60
CA ARG A 85 4.80 15.71 12.43
C ARG A 85 3.53 16.04 11.65
N VAL A 86 3.67 16.74 10.52
CA VAL A 86 2.52 17.15 9.69
C VAL A 86 1.79 15.94 9.10
N HIS A 87 2.51 14.88 8.75
CA HIS A 87 1.90 13.65 8.23
C HIS A 87 1.04 12.96 9.29
N LEU A 88 1.56 12.79 10.52
CA LEU A 88 0.83 12.21 11.64
C LEU A 88 -0.39 13.05 12.04
N GLU A 89 -0.27 14.38 12.06
CA GLU A 89 -1.41 15.27 12.33
C GLU A 89 -2.56 15.05 11.33
N LYS A 90 -2.25 14.92 10.05
CA LYS A 90 -3.25 14.65 9.01
C LYS A 90 -3.87 13.26 9.15
N LEU A 91 -3.04 12.23 9.37
CA LEU A 91 -3.54 10.86 9.55
C LEU A 91 -4.46 10.76 10.77
N ILE A 92 -4.05 11.32 11.91
CA ILE A 92 -4.85 11.29 13.14
C ILE A 92 -6.14 12.08 12.96
N LYS A 93 -6.10 13.25 12.31
CA LYS A 93 -7.30 14.05 12.02
C LYS A 93 -8.30 13.30 11.13
N LEU A 94 -7.82 12.53 10.16
CA LEU A 94 -8.66 11.77 9.22
C LEU A 94 -9.02 10.37 9.71
N ARG A 95 -8.43 9.90 10.81
CA ARG A 95 -8.60 8.53 11.30
C ARG A 95 -9.97 8.37 11.97
N PRO A 96 -10.86 7.52 11.44
CA PRO A 96 -12.20 7.35 12.01
C PRO A 96 -12.18 6.57 13.33
N SER A 97 -11.21 5.68 13.52
CA SER A 97 -11.05 4.92 14.77
C SER A 97 -9.62 4.49 15.00
N LYS A 98 -9.12 4.72 16.22
CA LYS A 98 -7.80 4.32 16.68
C LYS A 98 -7.63 2.79 16.72
N TYR A 99 -8.68 2.07 17.05
CA TYR A 99 -8.68 0.61 17.14
C TYR A 99 -8.75 -0.05 15.76
N ARG A 100 -9.50 0.56 14.83
CA ARG A 100 -9.65 0.05 13.45
C ARG A 100 -8.43 0.35 12.60
N PHE A 101 -7.78 1.48 12.84
CA PHE A 101 -6.61 1.94 12.10
C PHE A 101 -5.49 2.36 13.07
N PRO A 102 -4.89 1.39 13.81
CA PRO A 102 -3.76 1.70 14.67
C PRO A 102 -2.61 2.23 13.81
N ILE A 103 -1.91 3.27 14.29
CA ILE A 103 -0.81 3.88 13.54
C ILE A 103 0.51 3.45 14.19
N THR A 104 1.38 2.83 13.40
CA THR A 104 2.74 2.45 13.82
C THR A 104 3.75 3.30 13.06
N VAL A 105 4.61 4.02 13.78
CA VAL A 105 5.69 4.83 13.21
C VAL A 105 7.00 4.08 13.35
N SER A 106 7.54 3.62 12.23
CA SER A 106 8.81 2.91 12.14
C SER A 106 9.93 3.87 11.77
N GLN A 107 10.90 4.07 12.67
CA GLN A 107 12.05 4.95 12.45
C GLN A 107 13.34 4.14 12.24
N ASP A 108 14.05 4.41 11.13
CA ASP A 108 15.36 3.78 10.85
C ASP A 108 16.53 4.64 11.34
N CYS A 109 16.65 5.89 10.90
CA CYS A 109 17.79 6.76 11.21
C CYS A 109 17.83 7.22 12.68
N ASP A 110 19.02 7.54 13.19
CA ASP A 110 19.23 8.06 14.57
C ASP A 110 19.04 9.57 14.65
N ASN A 111 17.84 10.02 14.27
CA ASN A 111 17.46 11.43 14.37
C ASN A 111 16.59 11.66 15.63
N THR A 112 17.19 12.29 16.65
CA THR A 112 16.51 12.57 17.92
C THR A 112 15.35 13.55 17.79
N GLN A 113 15.41 14.48 16.82
CA GLN A 113 14.32 15.42 16.56
C GLN A 113 13.09 14.71 15.98
N VAL A 114 13.28 13.74 15.08
CA VAL A 114 12.19 12.88 14.58
C VAL A 114 11.58 12.10 15.74
N THR A 115 12.40 11.46 16.56
CA THR A 115 11.93 10.72 17.74
C THR A 115 11.15 11.62 18.69
N TYR A 116 11.63 12.84 18.95
CA TYR A 116 10.95 13.82 19.78
C TYR A 116 9.58 14.19 19.22
N GLN A 117 9.47 14.48 17.91
CA GLN A 117 8.18 14.79 17.30
C GLN A 117 7.20 13.62 17.36
N ILE A 118 7.66 12.38 17.14
CA ILE A 118 6.80 11.19 17.21
C ILE A 118 6.28 10.98 18.63
N LYS A 119 7.14 11.10 19.64
CA LYS A 119 6.77 10.91 21.06
C LYS A 119 5.69 11.88 21.54
N LYS A 120 5.58 13.09 20.97
CA LYS A 120 4.51 14.04 21.31
C LYS A 120 3.10 13.53 21.01
N PHE A 121 2.96 12.61 20.06
CA PHE A 121 1.66 12.00 19.76
C PHE A 121 1.23 10.96 20.80
N GLY A 122 2.10 10.62 21.75
CA GLY A 122 1.77 9.78 22.91
C GLY A 122 1.08 8.48 22.50
N ASN A 123 -0.05 8.20 23.14
CA ASN A 123 -0.80 6.97 22.88
C ASN A 123 -1.48 6.92 21.50
N GLN A 124 -1.46 7.99 20.69
CA GLN A 124 -2.12 8.01 19.37
C GLN A 124 -1.40 7.13 18.34
N VAL A 125 -0.11 6.86 18.57
CA VAL A 125 0.77 6.08 17.69
C VAL A 125 1.60 5.09 18.50
N GLU A 126 1.94 3.96 17.89
CA GLU A 126 3.01 3.09 18.36
C GLU A 126 4.32 3.56 17.74
N TYR A 127 5.37 3.77 18.54
CA TYR A 127 6.70 4.12 18.04
C TYR A 127 7.61 2.90 18.06
N VAL A 128 8.21 2.60 16.90
CA VAL A 128 9.15 1.49 16.72
C VAL A 128 10.46 2.04 16.18
N LYS A 129 11.54 1.78 16.90
CA LYS A 129 12.90 2.16 16.51
C LYS A 129 13.66 0.94 16.03
N HIS A 130 14.26 1.03 14.85
CA HIS A 130 15.19 0.03 14.33
C HIS A 130 16.63 0.54 14.41
N SER A 131 17.59 -0.38 14.49
CA SER A 131 19.00 -0.07 14.30
C SER A 131 19.18 0.54 12.91
N PRO A 132 19.84 1.71 12.82
CA PRO A 132 19.92 2.45 11.56
C PRO A 132 20.67 1.66 10.50
N GLY A 133 20.32 1.87 9.24
CA GLY A 133 20.98 1.20 8.12
C GLY A 133 22.50 1.38 8.08
N ILE A 134 23.03 2.51 8.56
CA ILE A 134 24.48 2.78 8.60
C ILE A 134 25.25 1.87 9.55
N ASP A 135 24.63 1.43 10.63
CA ASP A 135 25.24 0.54 11.63
C ASP A 135 24.92 -0.93 11.34
N ALA A 136 23.94 -1.18 10.47
CA ALA A 136 23.74 -2.48 9.89
C ALA A 136 24.87 -2.71 8.89
N ASN A 137 25.84 -3.55 9.25
CA ASN A 137 26.98 -3.94 8.43
C ASN A 137 26.54 -4.66 7.13
N ILE A 138 25.87 -3.94 6.24
CA ILE A 138 25.30 -4.46 5.00
C ILE A 138 26.36 -4.46 3.92
N SER A 139 26.46 -5.59 3.22
CA SER A 139 27.34 -5.72 2.07
C SER A 139 26.68 -5.09 0.85
N ILE A 140 27.29 -4.03 0.30
CA ILE A 140 26.82 -3.38 -0.92
C ILE A 140 27.87 -3.61 -1.99
N PRO A 141 27.51 -4.19 -3.16
CA PRO A 141 28.45 -4.34 -4.27
C PRO A 141 29.01 -2.98 -4.70
N ALA A 142 30.31 -2.89 -4.99
CA ALA A 142 30.99 -1.63 -5.32
C ALA A 142 30.29 -0.80 -6.42
N LYS A 143 29.72 -1.46 -7.44
CA LYS A 143 28.94 -0.81 -8.51
C LYS A 143 27.67 -0.08 -8.02
N PHE A 144 27.15 -0.45 -6.85
CA PHE A 144 25.94 0.10 -6.25
C PHE A 144 26.21 0.98 -5.03
N GLU A 145 27.47 1.29 -4.73
CA GLU A 145 27.88 2.08 -3.57
C GLU A 145 27.19 3.46 -3.55
N LYS A 146 27.07 4.11 -4.71
CA LYS A 146 26.34 5.39 -4.87
C LYS A 146 24.83 5.30 -4.55
N PHE A 147 24.28 4.09 -4.47
CA PHE A 147 22.88 3.81 -4.18
C PHE A 147 22.67 3.19 -2.80
N ARG A 148 23.67 3.23 -1.91
CA ARG A 148 23.61 2.75 -0.52
C ARG A 148 22.32 3.10 0.23
N LEU A 149 21.81 4.32 0.04
CA LEU A 149 20.56 4.75 0.69
C LEU A 149 19.32 3.91 0.25
N TYR A 150 19.30 3.38 -0.97
CA TYR A 150 18.22 2.48 -1.41
C TYR A 150 18.29 1.11 -0.72
N TYR A 151 19.47 0.68 -0.28
CA TYR A 151 19.63 -0.53 0.50
C TYR A 151 19.11 -0.34 1.92
N TYR A 152 19.42 0.81 2.54
CA TYR A 152 18.88 1.18 3.85
C TYR A 152 17.35 1.25 3.81
N ILE A 153 16.78 1.85 2.76
CA ILE A 153 15.32 1.88 2.57
C ILE A 153 14.75 0.46 2.47
N SER A 154 15.31 -0.41 1.62
CA SER A 154 14.80 -1.77 1.46
C SER A 154 14.81 -2.56 2.77
N ARG A 155 15.91 -2.46 3.52
CA ARG A 155 16.05 -3.06 4.85
C ARG A 155 15.00 -2.50 5.82
N HIS A 156 14.80 -1.19 5.84
CA HIS A 156 13.82 -0.55 6.72
C HIS A 156 12.39 -1.05 6.43
N TYR A 157 12.00 -1.14 5.16
CA TYR A 157 10.73 -1.75 4.75
C TYR A 157 10.60 -3.18 5.28
N LYS A 158 11.63 -4.01 5.11
CA LYS A 158 11.62 -5.39 5.62
C LYS A 158 11.38 -5.44 7.13
N LEU A 159 12.09 -4.62 7.91
CA LEU A 159 11.99 -4.61 9.37
C LEU A 159 10.61 -4.13 9.86
N ALA A 160 10.07 -3.08 9.26
CA ALA A 160 8.75 -2.57 9.62
C ALA A 160 7.65 -3.58 9.27
N LEU A 161 7.72 -4.20 8.09
CA LEU A 161 6.72 -5.18 7.65
C LEU A 161 6.77 -6.46 8.48
N ARG A 162 7.96 -6.93 8.89
CA ARG A 162 8.10 -8.01 9.88
C ARG A 162 7.46 -7.67 11.22
N HIS A 163 7.62 -6.42 11.70
CA HIS A 163 6.99 -5.99 12.94
C HIS A 163 5.46 -6.05 12.83
N ILE A 164 4.89 -5.66 11.70
CA ILE A 164 3.44 -5.69 11.50
C ILE A 164 2.89 -7.11 11.31
N PHE A 165 3.50 -7.89 10.41
CA PHE A 165 2.97 -9.19 10.01
C PHE A 165 3.42 -10.33 10.91
N SER A 166 4.68 -10.34 11.33
CA SER A 166 5.24 -11.45 12.11
C SER A 166 5.06 -11.22 13.62
N LYS A 167 5.29 -9.99 14.11
CA LYS A 167 5.20 -9.70 15.55
C LYS A 167 3.77 -9.40 15.99
N HIS A 168 3.05 -8.53 15.27
CA HIS A 168 1.66 -8.18 15.61
C HIS A 168 0.60 -9.05 14.95
N ASN A 169 0.99 -9.90 14.00
CA ASN A 169 0.11 -10.87 13.34
C ASN A 169 -1.10 -10.26 12.59
N TYR A 170 -1.00 -9.00 12.13
CA TYR A 170 -2.04 -8.40 11.32
C TYR A 170 -2.19 -9.11 9.96
N SER A 171 -3.41 -9.14 9.40
CA SER A 171 -3.67 -9.73 8.09
C SER A 171 -3.39 -8.78 6.91
N THR A 172 -3.43 -7.46 7.15
CA THR A 172 -3.31 -6.42 6.13
C THR A 172 -2.64 -5.19 6.72
N VAL A 173 -1.99 -4.37 5.89
CA VAL A 173 -1.36 -3.10 6.29
C VAL A 173 -1.57 -2.02 5.23
N ILE A 174 -1.80 -0.79 5.66
CA ILE A 174 -1.70 0.42 4.83
C ILE A 174 -0.31 1.02 5.03
N ILE A 175 0.41 1.26 3.94
CA ILE A 175 1.74 1.86 3.94
C ILE A 175 1.63 3.22 3.27
N THR A 176 1.99 4.29 3.98
CA THR A 176 1.76 5.65 3.48
C THR A 176 2.84 6.11 2.49
N GLU A 177 4.01 5.50 2.55
CA GLU A 177 5.18 5.74 1.72
C GLU A 177 5.15 4.87 0.46
N GLY A 178 5.86 5.27 -0.59
CA GLY A 178 5.63 4.67 -1.91
C GLY A 178 4.31 5.10 -2.55
N LEU A 179 3.78 6.27 -2.15
CA LEU A 179 2.54 6.89 -2.64
C LEU A 179 1.24 6.22 -2.17
N GLY A 180 1.21 5.67 -0.96
CA GLY A 180 -0.02 5.18 -0.32
C GLY A 180 -0.54 3.89 -0.95
N TRP A 181 -0.26 2.75 -0.34
CA TRP A 181 -0.68 1.44 -0.84
C TRP A 181 -1.02 0.49 0.30
N MET A 182 -1.63 -0.64 -0.04
CA MET A 182 -2.07 -1.65 0.92
C MET A 182 -1.52 -3.01 0.52
N MET A 183 -1.19 -3.84 1.51
CA MET A 183 -0.64 -5.17 1.30
C MET A 183 -1.21 -6.16 2.31
N THR A 184 -1.41 -7.41 1.87
CA THR A 184 -1.86 -8.51 2.74
C THR A 184 -0.69 -9.31 3.28
N ARG A 185 -0.89 -9.99 4.41
CA ARG A 185 0.06 -10.94 5.00
C ARG A 185 0.42 -12.06 4.03
N ARG A 186 -0.55 -12.50 3.21
CA ARG A 186 -0.31 -13.51 2.17
C ARG A 186 0.75 -13.04 1.18
N THR A 187 0.63 -11.81 0.69
CA THR A 187 1.63 -11.21 -0.20
C THR A 187 2.97 -11.01 0.52
N TRP A 188 2.95 -10.58 1.78
CA TRP A 188 4.17 -10.43 2.57
C TRP A 188 4.92 -11.75 2.74
N ASN A 189 4.24 -12.84 3.11
CA ASN A 189 4.84 -14.17 3.29
C ASN A 189 5.46 -14.71 2.00
N GLU A 190 4.96 -14.29 0.83
CA GLU A 190 5.54 -14.62 -0.46
C GLU A 190 6.82 -13.81 -0.75
N LEU A 191 6.83 -12.53 -0.39
CA LEU A 191 7.92 -11.60 -0.74
C LEU A 191 9.06 -11.58 0.28
N GLU A 192 8.78 -11.84 1.56
CA GLU A 192 9.75 -11.76 2.65
C GLU A 192 10.99 -12.66 2.44
N PRO A 193 10.84 -13.95 2.05
CA PRO A 193 11.98 -14.86 1.92
C PRO A 193 13.00 -14.40 0.87
N THR A 194 12.52 -13.75 -0.19
CA THR A 194 13.32 -13.26 -1.32
C THR A 194 13.39 -11.73 -1.36
N TRP A 195 13.09 -11.06 -0.25
CA TRP A 195 13.08 -9.60 -0.19
C TRP A 195 14.46 -9.04 -0.54
N PRO A 196 14.56 -8.06 -1.45
CA PRO A 196 15.83 -7.65 -2.01
C PRO A 196 16.61 -6.76 -1.04
N ASP A 197 17.93 -6.72 -1.21
CA ASP A 197 18.78 -5.86 -0.39
C ASP A 197 18.60 -4.37 -0.69
N GLY A 198 18.19 -4.02 -1.92
CA GLY A 198 17.93 -2.65 -2.37
C GLY A 198 16.81 -2.59 -3.42
N PHE A 199 16.34 -1.39 -3.74
CA PHE A 199 15.35 -1.15 -4.82
C PHE A 199 14.08 -2.00 -4.71
N TRP A 200 13.52 -2.13 -3.50
CA TRP A 200 12.37 -2.99 -3.21
C TRP A 200 11.17 -2.79 -4.13
N ASP A 201 10.93 -1.54 -4.56
CA ASP A 201 9.78 -1.20 -5.38
C ASP A 201 9.98 -1.57 -6.86
N GLU A 202 11.21 -1.57 -7.37
CA GLU A 202 11.56 -2.15 -8.68
C GLU A 202 11.38 -3.68 -8.64
N TYR A 203 11.93 -4.33 -7.62
CA TYR A 203 11.79 -5.78 -7.40
C TYR A 203 10.33 -6.23 -7.36
N MET A 204 9.44 -5.51 -6.66
CA MET A 204 8.03 -5.86 -6.61
C MET A 204 7.30 -5.74 -7.96
N ARG A 205 7.84 -4.97 -8.92
CA ARG A 205 7.26 -4.81 -10.26
C ARG A 205 7.68 -5.90 -11.23
N GLU A 206 8.78 -6.59 -10.94
CA GLU A 206 9.29 -7.69 -11.76
C GLU A 206 8.22 -8.78 -11.95
N PRO A 207 8.11 -9.40 -13.14
CA PRO A 207 7.10 -10.42 -13.41
C PRO A 207 7.10 -11.60 -12.44
N ALA A 208 8.28 -12.00 -11.94
CA ALA A 208 8.42 -13.11 -11.00
C ALA A 208 7.74 -12.83 -9.65
N GLN A 209 7.77 -11.59 -9.19
CA GLN A 209 7.10 -11.12 -7.98
C GLN A 209 5.66 -10.72 -8.29
N ARG A 210 5.40 -9.95 -9.35
CA ARG A 210 4.06 -9.46 -9.67
C ARG A 210 3.09 -10.60 -10.00
N LYS A 211 3.56 -11.66 -10.68
CA LYS A 211 2.77 -12.85 -11.06
C LYS A 211 1.43 -12.50 -11.74
N GLY A 212 1.45 -11.48 -12.59
CA GLY A 212 0.25 -10.99 -13.30
C GLY A 212 -0.79 -10.27 -12.45
N ARG A 213 -0.56 -10.10 -11.13
CA ARG A 213 -1.49 -9.39 -10.23
C ARG A 213 -1.61 -7.91 -10.61
N GLN A 214 -2.76 -7.34 -10.26
CA GLN A 214 -3.13 -5.95 -10.48
C GLN A 214 -3.41 -5.25 -9.14
N CYS A 215 -3.25 -3.93 -9.11
CA CYS A 215 -3.66 -3.09 -7.99
C CYS A 215 -4.84 -2.22 -8.39
N ILE A 216 -5.80 -2.05 -7.48
CA ILE A 216 -6.84 -1.03 -7.63
C ILE A 216 -6.19 0.35 -7.44
N ARG A 217 -6.52 1.29 -8.32
CA ARG A 217 -6.07 2.68 -8.23
C ARG A 217 -7.25 3.63 -8.49
N PRO A 218 -7.34 4.78 -7.79
CA PRO A 218 -8.41 5.74 -8.04
C PRO A 218 -8.15 6.60 -9.28
N GLU A 219 -9.18 7.29 -9.77
CA GLU A 219 -9.03 8.30 -10.82
C GLU A 219 -8.30 9.56 -10.30
N ILE A 220 -8.67 10.00 -9.09
CA ILE A 220 -8.00 11.12 -8.41
C ILE A 220 -7.28 10.57 -7.19
N SER A 221 -6.00 10.89 -7.04
CA SER A 221 -5.17 10.34 -5.97
C SER A 221 -5.71 10.68 -4.57
N ARG A 222 -5.57 9.74 -3.62
CA ARG A 222 -5.89 9.93 -2.19
C ARG A 222 -4.68 10.33 -1.35
N THR A 223 -3.50 10.37 -1.95
CA THR A 223 -2.27 10.86 -1.35
C THR A 223 -1.57 11.81 -2.32
N ALA A 224 -0.90 12.83 -1.79
CA ALA A 224 -0.08 13.73 -2.59
C ALA A 224 1.25 13.98 -1.89
N MET A 225 2.29 14.25 -2.68
CA MET A 225 3.61 14.55 -2.15
C MET A 225 3.58 15.88 -1.39
N MET A 226 3.99 15.86 -0.13
CA MET A 226 4.09 17.06 0.68
C MET A 226 5.20 17.99 0.15
N LYS A 227 5.09 19.30 0.43
CA LYS A 227 6.11 20.32 0.08
C LYS A 227 7.52 19.91 0.52
N TYR A 228 7.63 19.23 1.66
CA TYR A 228 8.88 18.72 2.26
C TYR A 228 9.44 17.46 1.57
N GLY A 229 8.67 16.79 0.71
CA GLY A 229 9.11 15.63 -0.07
C GLY A 229 10.14 15.95 -1.16
N ARG A 230 10.40 17.26 -1.40
CA ARG A 230 11.39 17.76 -2.37
C ARG A 230 12.83 17.33 -2.09
N PHE A 231 13.16 17.09 -0.82
CA PHE A 231 14.53 16.77 -0.38
C PHE A 231 14.73 15.26 -0.15
N GLY A 232 14.28 14.46 -1.14
CA GLY A 232 14.28 12.99 -1.20
C GLY A 232 15.65 12.31 -1.41
N VAL A 233 15.73 11.00 -1.13
CA VAL A 233 16.88 10.15 -1.52
C VAL A 233 17.09 10.18 -3.04
N SER A 234 16.00 10.25 -3.81
CA SER A 234 16.02 10.42 -5.27
C SER A 234 16.36 11.83 -5.75
N LYS A 235 16.73 12.76 -4.85
CA LYS A 235 17.00 14.18 -5.15
C LYS A 235 15.88 14.88 -5.93
N GLY A 236 14.63 14.41 -5.80
CA GLY A 236 13.48 14.98 -6.50
C GLY A 236 13.34 14.56 -7.97
N GLN A 237 13.96 13.44 -8.38
CA GLN A 237 13.74 12.85 -9.70
C GLN A 237 12.22 12.65 -9.95
N PHE A 238 11.73 13.08 -11.12
CA PHE A 238 10.31 13.14 -11.52
C PHE A 238 9.39 14.07 -10.70
N LEU A 239 9.90 14.73 -9.65
CA LEU A 239 9.07 15.53 -8.77
C LEU A 239 8.49 16.76 -9.48
N ARG A 240 9.32 17.56 -10.15
CA ARG A 240 8.87 18.77 -10.86
C ARG A 240 8.06 18.44 -12.13
N SER A 241 8.39 17.34 -12.80
CA SER A 241 7.76 17.00 -14.08
C SER A 241 6.39 16.33 -13.91
N HIS A 242 6.24 15.45 -12.91
CA HIS A 242 5.03 14.63 -12.75
C HIS A 242 4.48 14.61 -11.31
N ILE A 243 5.28 14.22 -10.31
CA ILE A 243 4.75 13.89 -8.98
C ILE A 243 4.15 15.12 -8.26
N SER A 244 4.71 16.32 -8.45
CA SER A 244 4.16 17.54 -7.83
C SER A 244 2.85 18.02 -8.46
N LYS A 245 2.48 17.48 -9.63
CA LYS A 245 1.25 17.82 -10.35
C LYS A 245 0.10 16.86 -10.02
N ILE A 246 0.35 15.80 -9.25
CA ILE A 246 -0.69 14.87 -8.83
C ILE A 246 -1.69 15.60 -7.93
N LYS A 247 -2.94 15.65 -8.39
CA LYS A 247 -4.04 16.26 -7.65
C LYS A 247 -4.44 15.39 -6.46
N LEU A 248 -4.44 15.99 -5.27
CA LEU A 248 -5.06 15.39 -4.09
C LEU A 248 -6.57 15.55 -4.21
N ASN A 249 -7.30 14.46 -3.98
CA ASN A 249 -8.74 14.52 -3.86
C ASN A 249 -9.16 15.19 -2.54
N GLU A 250 -10.00 16.21 -2.62
CA GLU A 250 -10.50 16.96 -1.46
C GLU A 250 -11.95 16.60 -1.10
N ALA A 251 -12.69 15.95 -2.01
CA ALA A 251 -14.07 15.52 -1.78
C ALA A 251 -14.13 14.18 -1.02
N PHE A 252 -14.83 14.14 0.11
CA PHE A 252 -15.06 12.87 0.80
C PHE A 252 -15.98 11.96 -0.02
N ILE A 253 -15.59 10.71 -0.19
CA ILE A 253 -16.40 9.67 -0.85
C ILE A 253 -16.46 8.48 0.09
N ASP A 254 -17.66 8.10 0.50
CA ASP A 254 -17.87 6.93 1.33
C ASP A 254 -17.91 5.66 0.48
N PHE A 255 -16.73 5.13 0.16
CA PHE A 255 -16.60 3.88 -0.58
C PHE A 255 -17.25 2.67 0.11
N SER A 256 -17.53 2.72 1.42
CA SER A 256 -18.19 1.61 2.12
C SER A 256 -19.67 1.46 1.74
N THR A 257 -20.24 2.51 1.14
CA THR A 257 -21.64 2.54 0.67
C THR A 257 -21.80 2.18 -0.81
N LEU A 258 -20.69 2.09 -1.55
CA LEU A 258 -20.70 1.85 -2.98
C LEU A 258 -20.57 0.36 -3.28
N ASP A 259 -21.21 -0.09 -4.36
CA ASP A 259 -20.92 -1.40 -4.94
C ASP A 259 -19.62 -1.31 -5.74
N LEU A 260 -18.61 -2.06 -5.30
CA LEU A 260 -17.28 -2.11 -5.90
C LEU A 260 -17.01 -3.43 -6.63
N ASP A 261 -18.01 -4.31 -6.79
CA ASP A 261 -17.85 -5.61 -7.45
C ASP A 261 -17.43 -5.49 -8.92
N TYR A 262 -17.65 -4.33 -9.54
CA TYR A 262 -17.13 -4.01 -10.87
C TYR A 262 -15.59 -4.01 -10.95
N LEU A 263 -14.89 -3.93 -9.81
CA LEU A 263 -13.43 -4.01 -9.71
C LEU A 263 -12.91 -5.45 -9.57
N LEU A 264 -13.79 -6.45 -9.44
CA LEU A 264 -13.38 -7.84 -9.48
C LEU A 264 -12.80 -8.19 -10.86
N PRO A 265 -11.89 -9.18 -10.95
CA PRO A 265 -11.12 -9.42 -12.18
C PRO A 265 -11.96 -9.58 -13.45
N GLU A 266 -12.96 -10.46 -13.43
CA GLU A 266 -13.79 -10.73 -14.61
C GLU A 266 -14.73 -9.57 -14.96
N PRO A 267 -15.51 -8.99 -14.01
CA PRO A 267 -16.31 -7.79 -14.30
C PRO A 267 -15.48 -6.63 -14.85
N PHE A 268 -14.32 -6.35 -14.24
CA PHE A 268 -13.45 -5.26 -14.67
C PHE A 268 -12.90 -5.49 -16.07
N LYS A 269 -12.40 -6.71 -16.33
CA LYS A 269 -11.88 -7.10 -17.65
C LYS A 269 -12.94 -6.90 -18.74
N LYS A 270 -14.14 -7.47 -18.53
CA LYS A 270 -15.25 -7.35 -19.49
C LYS A 270 -15.65 -5.89 -19.70
N SER A 271 -15.80 -5.12 -18.62
CA SER A 271 -16.13 -3.69 -18.72
C SER A 271 -15.07 -2.91 -19.50
N MET A 272 -13.79 -3.18 -19.25
CA MET A 272 -12.68 -2.50 -19.92
C MET A 272 -12.66 -2.83 -21.43
N GLU A 273 -12.84 -4.11 -21.78
CA GLU A 273 -12.90 -4.57 -23.18
C GLU A 273 -14.06 -3.90 -23.93
N GLU A 274 -15.27 -3.88 -23.35
CA GLU A 274 -16.44 -3.23 -23.94
C GLU A 274 -16.26 -1.72 -24.10
N GLU A 275 -15.65 -1.04 -23.12
CA GLU A 275 -15.40 0.40 -23.19
C GLU A 275 -14.40 0.75 -24.30
N VAL A 276 -13.34 -0.05 -24.44
CA VAL A 276 -12.32 0.14 -25.48
C VAL A 276 -12.87 -0.21 -26.85
N GLU A 277 -13.68 -1.26 -26.98
CA GLU A 277 -14.31 -1.62 -28.25
C GLU A 277 -15.19 -0.47 -28.77
N LYS A 278 -16.05 0.08 -27.90
CA LYS A 278 -16.97 1.20 -28.21
C LYS A 278 -16.27 2.55 -28.39
N ALA A 279 -15.02 2.70 -27.93
CA ALA A 279 -14.28 3.95 -28.05
C ALA A 279 -13.92 4.26 -29.51
N LEU A 280 -14.07 5.53 -29.90
CA LEU A 280 -13.74 6.00 -31.25
C LEU A 280 -12.23 5.96 -31.47
N LEU A 281 -11.78 5.30 -32.54
CA LEU A 281 -10.38 5.32 -32.95
C LEU A 281 -10.01 6.72 -33.46
N ILE A 282 -8.95 7.29 -32.92
CA ILE A 282 -8.44 8.60 -33.33
C ILE A 282 -6.92 8.58 -33.49
N ASP A 283 -6.41 9.41 -34.40
CA ASP A 283 -4.99 9.66 -34.56
C ASP A 283 -4.51 10.74 -33.55
N ILE A 284 -3.28 10.58 -33.06
CA ILE A 284 -2.73 11.52 -32.09
C ILE A 284 -2.60 12.94 -32.66
N ALA A 285 -2.28 13.11 -33.95
CA ALA A 285 -2.16 14.42 -34.57
C ALA A 285 -3.50 15.16 -34.59
N SER A 286 -4.62 14.44 -34.64
CA SER A 286 -5.95 15.04 -34.59
C SER A 286 -6.25 15.67 -33.23
N ILE A 287 -5.86 15.01 -32.12
CA ILE A 287 -6.20 15.48 -30.77
C ILE A 287 -5.28 16.59 -30.25
N THR A 288 -4.04 16.65 -30.77
CA THR A 288 -3.08 17.69 -30.40
C THR A 288 -3.21 18.96 -31.24
N SER A 289 -4.14 19.00 -32.19
CA SER A 289 -4.40 20.19 -33.00
C SER A 289 -5.08 21.27 -32.16
N ASP A 290 -4.66 22.54 -32.30
CA ASP A 290 -5.25 23.68 -31.60
C ASP A 290 -6.73 23.91 -31.93
N THR A 291 -7.19 23.38 -33.07
CA THR A 291 -8.60 23.46 -33.50
C THR A 291 -9.45 22.30 -32.98
N TRP A 292 -8.82 21.30 -32.35
CA TRP A 292 -9.54 20.14 -31.88
C TRP A 292 -10.51 20.50 -30.75
N LYS A 293 -11.77 20.15 -30.97
CA LYS A 293 -12.81 20.18 -29.95
C LYS A 293 -13.49 18.82 -29.94
N PRO A 294 -13.79 18.25 -28.77
CA PRO A 294 -14.59 17.04 -28.72
C PRO A 294 -15.95 17.33 -29.36
N GLU A 295 -16.24 16.72 -30.50
CA GLU A 295 -17.46 16.96 -31.29
C GLU A 295 -18.75 16.61 -30.51
N LYS A 296 -18.62 15.78 -29.47
CA LYS A 296 -19.73 15.32 -28.61
C LYS A 296 -19.28 15.21 -27.16
N GLU A 297 -20.11 15.73 -26.26
CA GLU A 297 -19.97 15.50 -24.83
C GLU A 297 -19.99 13.98 -24.56
N HIS A 298 -19.10 13.49 -23.70
CA HIS A 298 -18.99 12.07 -23.27
C HIS A 298 -18.48 11.02 -24.27
N VAL A 299 -18.00 11.37 -25.46
CA VAL A 299 -17.37 10.36 -26.34
C VAL A 299 -16.03 9.90 -25.76
N LYS A 300 -15.88 8.58 -25.61
CA LYS A 300 -14.60 7.95 -25.25
C LYS A 300 -13.82 7.66 -26.53
N MET A 301 -12.51 7.89 -26.48
CA MET A 301 -11.61 7.72 -27.61
C MET A 301 -10.51 6.71 -27.30
N LYS A 302 -9.96 6.09 -28.34
CA LYS A 302 -8.78 5.23 -28.25
C LYS A 302 -7.73 5.63 -29.27
N ILE A 303 -6.48 5.58 -28.84
CA ILE A 303 -5.29 5.74 -29.69
C ILE A 303 -4.53 4.41 -29.62
N MET A 304 -4.31 3.80 -30.77
CA MET A 304 -3.56 2.55 -30.85
C MET A 304 -2.06 2.84 -30.85
N TYR A 305 -1.27 2.08 -30.11
CA TYR A 305 0.19 2.10 -30.22
C TYR A 305 0.73 0.74 -30.65
N THR A 306 1.78 0.76 -31.44
CA THR A 306 2.31 -0.39 -32.18
C THR A 306 3.63 -0.92 -31.61
N GLY A 307 4.21 -0.21 -30.65
CA GLY A 307 5.47 -0.59 -30.01
C GLY A 307 5.91 0.44 -28.96
N ARG A 308 7.10 0.23 -28.41
CA ARG A 308 7.71 1.09 -27.39
C ARG A 308 7.83 2.55 -27.81
N ASN A 309 8.44 2.82 -28.96
CA ASN A 309 8.73 4.19 -29.40
C ASN A 309 7.45 4.96 -29.70
N ASP A 310 6.51 4.30 -30.38
CA ASP A 310 5.18 4.83 -30.67
C ASP A 310 4.42 5.20 -29.38
N PHE A 311 4.41 4.31 -28.38
CA PHE A 311 3.83 4.64 -27.07
C PHE A 311 4.50 5.86 -26.43
N ILE A 312 5.84 5.96 -26.47
CA ILE A 312 6.58 7.07 -25.89
C ILE A 312 6.20 8.40 -26.56
N GLU A 313 6.08 8.42 -27.88
CA GLU A 313 5.71 9.60 -28.66
C GLU A 313 4.28 10.05 -28.32
N ILE A 314 3.31 9.12 -28.38
CA ILE A 314 1.91 9.40 -28.02
C ILE A 314 1.83 9.90 -26.58
N ALA A 315 2.42 9.20 -25.62
CA ALA A 315 2.36 9.57 -24.20
C ALA A 315 2.95 10.97 -23.95
N LYS A 316 4.08 11.31 -24.59
CA LYS A 316 4.67 12.66 -24.50
C LYS A 316 3.75 13.73 -25.08
N ALA A 317 3.12 13.45 -26.23
CA ALA A 317 2.26 14.41 -26.93
C ALA A 317 1.04 14.85 -26.08
N ILE A 318 0.48 13.94 -25.27
CA ILE A 318 -0.63 14.24 -24.35
C ILE A 318 -0.21 14.43 -22.88
N GLY A 319 1.09 14.56 -22.61
CA GLY A 319 1.62 14.88 -21.28
C GLY A 319 1.53 13.74 -20.24
N LEU A 320 1.43 12.50 -20.68
CA LEU A 320 1.51 11.31 -19.82
C LEU A 320 2.96 10.93 -19.48
N MET A 321 3.10 10.10 -18.44
CA MET A 321 4.36 9.43 -18.15
C MET A 321 4.67 8.42 -19.26
N SER A 322 5.77 8.65 -19.97
CA SER A 322 6.23 7.82 -21.09
C SER A 322 7.23 6.73 -20.67
N ASP A 323 7.58 6.63 -19.39
CA ASP A 323 8.48 5.59 -18.88
C ASP A 323 7.76 4.26 -18.63
N PHE A 324 8.53 3.19 -18.78
CA PHE A 324 8.13 1.83 -18.46
C PHE A 324 8.85 1.34 -17.20
N LYS A 325 8.21 0.41 -16.49
CA LYS A 325 8.84 -0.38 -15.44
C LYS A 325 8.72 -1.85 -15.80
N ILE A 326 9.85 -2.46 -16.18
CA ILE A 326 9.94 -3.85 -16.65
C ILE A 326 8.86 -4.13 -17.71
N GLY A 327 8.83 -3.29 -18.75
CA GLY A 327 7.86 -3.41 -19.84
C GLY A 327 6.44 -2.91 -19.58
N VAL A 328 6.11 -2.47 -18.36
CA VAL A 328 4.76 -2.02 -18.01
C VAL A 328 4.70 -0.49 -18.01
N PRO A 329 3.85 0.14 -18.83
CA PRO A 329 3.59 1.58 -18.74
C PRO A 329 2.93 1.95 -17.41
N ARG A 330 3.15 3.17 -16.95
CA ARG A 330 2.54 3.67 -15.72
C ARG A 330 1.01 3.59 -15.80
N THR A 331 0.39 3.13 -14.71
CA THR A 331 -1.08 2.99 -14.57
C THR A 331 -1.77 2.04 -15.55
N ALA A 332 -1.01 1.26 -16.33
CA ALA A 332 -1.56 0.39 -17.34
C ALA A 332 -2.27 -0.83 -16.75
N TYR A 333 -3.42 -1.18 -17.32
CA TYR A 333 -4.06 -2.49 -17.17
C TYR A 333 -3.95 -3.22 -18.50
N ASP A 334 -3.26 -4.36 -18.53
CA ASP A 334 -3.00 -5.13 -19.75
C ASP A 334 -2.44 -4.28 -20.91
N GLY A 335 -1.53 -3.36 -20.60
CA GLY A 335 -0.93 -2.42 -21.55
C GLY A 335 -1.81 -1.22 -21.92
N ILE A 336 -3.06 -1.18 -21.48
CA ILE A 336 -3.97 -0.07 -21.75
C ILE A 336 -3.78 1.02 -20.69
N VAL A 337 -3.46 2.24 -21.12
CA VAL A 337 -3.36 3.41 -20.24
C VAL A 337 -4.59 4.27 -20.41
N THR A 338 -5.32 4.47 -19.31
CA THR A 338 -6.56 5.26 -19.28
C THR A 338 -6.31 6.63 -18.68
N CYS A 339 -6.64 7.70 -19.41
CA CYS A 339 -6.48 9.07 -18.95
C CYS A 339 -7.64 9.98 -19.36
N VAL A 340 -7.60 11.24 -18.89
CA VAL A 340 -8.46 12.31 -19.36
C VAL A 340 -7.57 13.40 -19.95
N TYR A 341 -7.88 13.83 -21.17
CA TYR A 341 -7.20 14.93 -21.87
C TYR A 341 -8.26 15.85 -22.46
N ASN A 342 -8.19 17.16 -22.18
CA ASN A 342 -9.18 18.15 -22.61
C ASN A 342 -10.64 17.68 -22.41
N ASN A 343 -10.96 17.24 -21.18
CA ASN A 343 -12.26 16.70 -20.76
C ASN A 343 -12.74 15.44 -21.51
N THR A 344 -11.86 14.78 -22.24
CA THR A 344 -12.17 13.58 -23.02
C THR A 344 -11.47 12.37 -22.45
N ARG A 345 -12.21 11.26 -22.30
CA ARG A 345 -11.66 9.97 -21.85
C ARG A 345 -10.90 9.33 -22.99
N ILE A 346 -9.62 9.04 -22.78
CA ILE A 346 -8.74 8.41 -23.77
C ILE A 346 -8.18 7.10 -23.23
N PHE A 347 -8.14 6.10 -24.11
CA PHE A 347 -7.43 4.85 -23.92
C PHE A 347 -6.24 4.78 -24.87
N LEU A 348 -5.02 4.65 -24.36
CA LEU A 348 -3.86 4.24 -25.16
C LEU A 348 -3.83 2.72 -25.17
N VAL A 349 -4.06 2.12 -26.33
CA VAL A 349 -4.33 0.67 -26.45
C VAL A 349 -3.24 0.01 -27.30
N PRO A 350 -2.65 -1.10 -26.85
CA PRO A 350 -1.69 -1.84 -27.67
C PRO A 350 -2.40 -2.45 -28.89
N ASP A 351 -1.82 -2.28 -30.07
CA ASP A 351 -2.17 -3.07 -31.24
C ASP A 351 -1.70 -4.51 -31.02
N ARG A 352 -2.63 -5.41 -30.71
CA ARG A 352 -2.34 -6.80 -30.37
C ARG A 352 -1.74 -7.61 -31.53
N SER A 353 -1.78 -7.12 -32.77
CA SER A 353 -1.06 -7.75 -33.88
C SER A 353 0.46 -7.52 -33.80
N LYS A 354 0.90 -6.48 -33.08
CA LYS A 354 2.32 -6.07 -32.95
C LYS A 354 2.84 -6.15 -31.50
N VAL A 355 1.97 -5.88 -30.53
CA VAL A 355 2.26 -5.84 -29.10
C VAL A 355 1.46 -6.93 -28.38
N LEU A 356 1.99 -8.15 -28.43
CA LEU A 356 1.31 -9.35 -27.91
C LEU A 356 1.17 -9.34 -26.38
N LYS A 357 2.22 -8.92 -25.68
CA LYS A 357 2.32 -8.94 -24.20
C LYS A 357 3.33 -7.90 -23.73
N TYR A 358 3.40 -7.70 -22.42
CA TYR A 358 4.48 -6.91 -21.82
C TYR A 358 5.85 -7.50 -22.18
N ASP A 359 6.73 -6.64 -22.67
CA ASP A 359 8.12 -6.96 -23.00
C ASP A 359 9.04 -6.31 -21.96
N PRO A 360 9.71 -7.10 -21.08
CA PRO A 360 10.61 -6.59 -20.06
C PRO A 360 11.76 -5.70 -20.58
N SER A 361 12.06 -5.72 -21.88
CA SER A 361 13.09 -4.87 -22.50
C SER A 361 12.64 -3.43 -22.74
N TRP A 362 11.34 -3.12 -22.60
CA TRP A 362 10.77 -1.78 -22.82
C TRP A 362 10.92 -0.83 -21.63
#